data_AF-A0A223LK30-F1
#
_entry.id   AF-A0A223LK30-F1
#
_cell.length_a   1.000
_cell.length_b   1.000
_cell.length_c   1.000
_cell.angle_alpha   90.00
_cell.angle_beta   90.00
_cell.angle_gamma   90.00
#
_symmetry.space_group_name_H-M   'P 1'
#
loop_
_entity.id
_entity.type
_entity.pdbx_description
1 polymer ?
#
loop_
_entity_poly.entity_id
_entity_poly.type
_entity_poly.pdbx_seq_one_letter_code
_entity_poly.pdbx_strand_id
1 'polypeptide(L)' 'IRKDLYANTVLSGGTTMYPGIADRMQKEITSLAPSTMKIKIIAPPERKYSVWIGGSILASLSTFQQMWISKQEYDE' A
#
# COMPACT_ATOMS: atom_id res chain seq x y z
N ILE A 1 -7.64 -14.82 -2.48
CA ILE A 1 -7.52 -13.82 -1.37
C ILE A 1 -6.24 -14.00 -0.57
N ARG A 2 -6.11 -14.94 0.40
CA ARG A 2 -4.90 -15.03 1.26
C ARG A 2 -3.59 -15.13 0.47
N LYS A 3 -3.58 -15.99 -0.56
CA LYS A 3 -2.46 -16.13 -1.49
C LYS A 3 -2.08 -14.79 -2.15
N ASP A 4 -3.08 -14.04 -2.59
CA ASP A 4 -2.88 -12.75 -3.28
C ASP A 4 -2.37 -11.68 -2.30
N LEU A 5 -2.89 -11.67 -1.07
CA LEU A 5 -2.42 -10.74 -0.03
C LEU A 5 -0.95 -10.99 0.34
N TYR A 6 -0.55 -12.26 0.50
CA TYR A 6 0.85 -12.63 0.76
C TYR A 6 1.79 -12.25 -0.38
N ALA A 7 1.31 -12.30 -1.62
CA ALA A 7 2.08 -11.93 -2.81
C ALA A 7 2.12 -10.41 -3.07
N ASN A 8 1.36 -9.60 -2.32
CA ASN A 8 1.19 -8.16 -2.56
C ASN A 8 1.22 -7.35 -1.25
N THR A 9 2.17 -7.64 -0.35
CA THR A 9 2.34 -6.85 0.88
C THR A 9 3.17 -5.60 0.58
N VAL A 10 2.56 -4.42 0.69
CA VAL A 10 3.20 -3.13 0.39
C VAL A 10 3.55 -2.38 1.68
N LEU A 11 4.81 -1.96 1.82
CA LEU A 11 5.26 -1.10 2.92
C LEU A 11 5.14 0.37 2.54
N SER A 12 4.53 1.18 3.40
CA SER A 12 4.38 2.63 3.21
C SER A 12 4.55 3.41 4.51
N GLY A 13 4.89 4.69 4.40
CA GLY A 13 5.04 5.60 5.53
C GLY A 13 6.45 5.62 6.14
N GLY A 14 6.72 6.67 6.94
CA GLY A 14 8.07 6.98 7.45
C GLY A 14 8.69 5.88 8.31
N THR A 15 7.92 5.21 9.16
CA THR A 15 8.40 4.12 10.03
C THR A 15 8.91 2.91 9.24
N THR A 16 8.45 2.72 7.99
CA THR A 16 8.95 1.64 7.12
C THR A 16 10.29 1.96 6.45
N MET A 17 10.87 3.12 6.75
CA MET A 17 12.17 3.54 6.22
C MET A 17 13.37 2.99 7.01
N TYR A 18 13.14 2.34 8.16
CA TYR A 18 14.23 1.72 8.92
C TYR A 18 15.00 0.70 8.05
N PRO A 19 16.34 0.76 8.00
CA PRO A 19 17.14 -0.20 7.25
C PRO A 19 16.84 -1.65 7.66
N GLY A 20 16.72 -2.54 6.68
CA GLY A 20 16.48 -3.97 6.90
C GLY A 20 15.05 -4.35 7.32
N ILE A 21 14.13 -3.39 7.48
CA ILE A 21 12.74 -3.71 7.86
C ILE A 21 12.02 -4.56 6.80
N ALA A 22 12.27 -4.32 5.52
CA ALA A 22 11.68 -5.11 4.44
C ALA A 22 12.15 -6.57 4.48
N ASP A 23 13.44 -6.80 4.67
CA ASP A 23 14.03 -8.14 4.78
C ASP A 23 13.54 -8.85 6.04
N ARG A 24 13.44 -8.12 7.16
CA ARG A 24 12.88 -8.67 8.40
C ARG A 24 11.44 -9.11 8.20
N MET A 25 10.59 -8.27 7.60
CA MET A 25 9.19 -8.60 7.33
C MET A 25 9.07 -9.81 6.40
N GLN A 26 9.90 -9.88 5.35
CA GLN A 26 9.93 -11.03 4.44
C GLN A 26 10.24 -12.32 5.21
N LYS A 27 11.27 -12.32 6.06
CA LYS A 27 11.67 -13.47 6.88
C LYS A 27 10.57 -13.92 7.85
N GLU A 28 10.02 -12.98 8.62
CA GLU A 28 9.00 -13.30 9.64
C GLU A 28 7.71 -13.82 9.01
N ILE A 29 7.24 -13.19 7.92
CA ILE A 29 6.02 -13.63 7.25
C ILE A 29 6.23 -15.00 6.59
N THR A 30 7.38 -15.25 5.95
CA THR A 30 7.70 -16.57 5.39
C THR A 30 7.76 -17.65 6.47
N SER A 31 8.23 -17.33 7.69
CA SER A 31 8.24 -18.27 8.82
C SER A 31 6.84 -18.62 9.33
N LEU A 32 5.87 -17.72 9.21
CA LEU A 32 4.52 -17.91 9.76
C LEU A 32 3.52 -18.43 8.72
N ALA A 33 3.76 -18.13 7.44
CA ALA A 33 2.86 -18.54 6.37
C ALA A 33 3.07 -20.01 5.98
N PRO A 34 2.03 -20.70 5.46
CA PRO A 34 2.18 -22.02 4.86
C PRO A 34 3.25 -22.01 3.75
N SER A 35 4.06 -23.07 3.67
CA SER A 35 5.17 -23.19 2.70
C SER A 35 4.75 -23.13 1.23
N THR A 36 3.47 -23.35 0.94
CA THR A 36 2.88 -23.23 -0.42
C THR A 36 2.59 -21.78 -0.82
N MET A 37 2.71 -20.83 0.10
CA MET A 37 2.46 -19.41 -0.15
C MET A 37 3.71 -18.72 -0.66
N LYS A 38 3.57 -18.00 -1.78
CA LYS A 38 4.60 -17.07 -2.26
C LYS A 38 4.47 -15.76 -1.49
N ILE A 39 5.48 -15.43 -0.69
CA ILE A 39 5.54 -14.18 0.07
C ILE A 39 6.34 -13.15 -0.71
N LYS A 40 5.79 -11.95 -0.90
CA LYS A 40 6.48 -10.83 -1.56
C LYS A 40 6.22 -9.54 -0.80
N ILE A 41 7.28 -8.95 -0.27
CA ILE A 41 7.28 -7.61 0.31
C ILE A 41 7.68 -6.59 -0.77
N ILE A 42 6.88 -5.55 -0.93
CA ILE A 42 7.09 -4.45 -1.88
C ILE A 42 7.41 -3.20 -1.05
N ALA A 43 8.65 -2.72 -1.14
CA ALA A 43 9.11 -1.55 -0.39
C ALA A 43 9.81 -0.54 -1.31
N PRO A 44 9.05 0.30 -2.03
CA PRO A 44 9.62 1.30 -2.93
C PRO A 44 10.56 2.28 -2.20
N PRO A 45 11.58 2.85 -2.86
CA PRO A 45 12.47 3.84 -2.25
C PRO A 45 11.74 5.08 -1.70
N GLU A 46 10.73 5.54 -2.44
CA GLU A 46 9.89 6.70 -2.15
C GLU A 46 8.72 6.40 -1.19
N ARG A 47 8.69 5.21 -0.57
CA ARG A 47 7.54 4.72 0.20
C ARG A 47 7.09 5.59 1.38
N LYS A 48 7.96 6.47 1.87
CA LYS A 48 7.59 7.52 2.84
C LYS A 48 6.48 8.44 2.33
N TYR A 49 6.36 8.59 1.01
CA TYR A 49 5.38 9.44 0.34
C TYR A 49 4.31 8.64 -0.42
N SER A 50 4.28 7.30 -0.33
CA SER A 50 3.34 6.48 -1.12
C SER A 50 1.88 6.89 -0.96
N VAL A 51 1.46 7.28 0.24
CA VAL A 51 0.08 7.72 0.49
C VAL A 51 -0.22 9.02 -0.27
N TRP A 52 0.71 9.98 -0.22
CA TRP A 52 0.56 11.25 -0.93
C TRP A 52 0.59 11.06 -2.45
N ILE A 53 1.51 10.24 -2.96
CA ILE A 53 1.60 9.88 -4.38
C ILE A 53 0.29 9.22 -4.84
N GLY A 54 -0.23 8.26 -4.06
CA GLY A 54 -1.50 7.61 -4.34
C GLY A 54 -2.68 8.59 -4.41
N GLY A 55 -2.74 9.55 -3.48
CA GLY A 55 -3.75 10.62 -3.51
C GLY A 55 -3.63 11.51 -4.75
N SER A 56 -2.40 11.90 -5.13
CA SER A 56 -2.16 12.69 -6.35
C SER A 56 -2.57 11.94 -7.62
N ILE A 57 -2.29 10.64 -7.71
CA ILE A 57 -2.72 9.81 -8.85
C ILE A 57 -4.23 9.71 -8.87
N LEU A 58 -4.85 9.38 -7.73
CA LEU A 58 -6.30 9.19 -7.59
C LEU A 58 -7.07 10.46 -7.98
N ALA A 59 -6.66 11.63 -7.48
CA ALA A 59 -7.29 12.91 -7.80
C ALA A 59 -7.18 13.31 -9.28
N SER A 60 -6.19 12.75 -9.99
CA SER A 60 -5.96 13.02 -11.42
C SER A 60 -6.76 12.08 -12.34
N LEU A 61 -7.44 11.07 -11.81
CA LEU A 61 -8.26 10.16 -12.61
C LEU A 61 -9.59 10.83 -12.98
N SER A 62 -9.95 10.84 -14.27
CA SER A 62 -11.24 11.37 -14.73
C SER A 62 -12.43 10.64 -14.11
N THR A 63 -12.30 9.33 -13.87
CA THR A 63 -13.30 8.52 -13.17
C THR A 63 -13.48 8.92 -11.70
N PHE A 64 -12.45 9.52 -11.08
CA PHE A 64 -12.52 9.96 -9.69
C PHE A 64 -13.25 11.30 -9.53
N GLN A 65 -13.32 12.12 -10.59
CA GLN A 65 -14.04 13.39 -10.55
C GLN A 65 -15.54 13.21 -10.25
N GLN A 66 -16.14 12.13 -10.73
CA GLN A 66 -17.55 11.79 -10.46
C GLN A 66 -17.82 11.40 -9.00
N MET A 67 -16.77 11.12 -8.23
CA MET A 67 -16.87 10.77 -6.81
C MET A 67 -16.57 11.95 -5.88
N TRP A 68 -16.32 13.15 -6.43
CA TRP A 68 -16.13 14.35 -5.62
C TRP A 68 -17.45 14.78 -5.00
N ILE A 69 -17.41 15.16 -3.73
CA ILE A 69 -18.55 15.76 -3.05
C ILE A 69 -18.50 17.27 -3.33
N SER A 70 -19.49 17.75 -4.04
CA SER A 70 -19.68 19.19 -4.27
C SER A 70 -20.09 19.89 -2.97
N LYS A 71 -19.93 21.21 -2.94
CA LYS A 71 -20.38 22.01 -1.79
C LYS A 71 -21.88 21.84 -1.53
N GLN A 72 -22.70 21.75 -2.57
CA GLN A 72 -24.15 21.57 -2.43
C GLN A 72 -24.48 20.23 -1.77
N GLU A 73 -23.88 19.14 -2.21
CA GLU A 73 -24.11 17.80 -1.62
C GLU A 73 -23.64 17.70 -0.16
N TYR A 74 -22.67 18.53 0.25
CA TYR A 74 -22.21 18.60 1.64
C TYR A 74 -23.12 19.47 2.53
N ASP A 75 -23.70 20.54 1.97
CA ASP A 75 -24.55 21.51 2.68
C ASP A 75 -26.02 21.04 2.85
N GLU A 76 -26.44 19.98 2.13
CA GLU A 76 -27.74 19.28 2.27
C GLU A 76 -27.79 18.36 3.51
#